data_AF-A0A497CT79-F1
#
_entry.id   AF-A0A497CT79-F1
#
_cell.length_a   1.000
_cell.length_b   1.000
_cell.length_c   1.000
_cell.angle_alpha   90.00
_cell.angle_beta   90.00
_cell.angle_gamma   90.00
#
_symmetry.space_group_name_H-M   'P 1'
#
loop_
_entity.id
_entity.type
_entity.pdbx_description
1 polymer ?
#
loop_
_entity_poly.entity_id
_entity_poly.type
_entity_poly.pdbx_seq_one_letter_code
_entity_poly.pdbx_strand_id
1 'polypeptide(L)'
;MLEPVNVSLESLNLMTLAPMLIPIVGALLILVVDMFKGGLDKTMYVVLSMLFLLMDFGALLDSASVFSADGTLMGVFDVMLIDGLAIISQFIIVGASLLFIPLALTHKRFHEFSYPEFFALFLFMISGFQFMVATDNLILIFVGLETASLALYTLIAMHNRDKSFEAAVKYFT
;
A
#
# COMPACT_ATOMS: atom_id res chain seq x y z
N MET A 1 -33.38 25.54 -14.51
CA MET A 1 -32.95 24.36 -15.28
C MET A 1 -31.61 23.97 -14.70
N LEU A 2 -31.49 22.78 -14.11
CA LEU A 2 -30.21 22.30 -13.59
C LEU A 2 -29.31 22.07 -14.80
N GLU A 3 -28.20 22.80 -14.88
CA GLU A 3 -27.20 22.53 -15.91
C GLU A 3 -26.72 21.08 -15.76
N PRO A 4 -26.59 20.32 -16.86
CA PRO A 4 -26.06 18.97 -16.78
C PRO A 4 -24.65 19.05 -16.18
N VAL A 5 -24.42 18.33 -15.08
CA VAL A 5 -23.10 18.21 -14.45
C VAL A 5 -22.16 17.59 -15.48
N ASN A 6 -21.37 18.43 -16.13
CA ASN A 6 -20.42 18.02 -17.14
C ASN A 6 -19.15 17.59 -16.42
N VAL A 7 -19.10 16.31 -16.04
CA VAL A 7 -17.88 15.70 -15.46
C VAL A 7 -16.84 15.60 -16.57
N SER A 8 -15.88 16.53 -16.59
CA SER A 8 -14.74 16.43 -17.50
C SER A 8 -13.87 15.24 -17.08
N LEU A 9 -13.61 14.31 -18.00
CA LEU A 9 -12.72 13.17 -17.77
C LEU A 9 -11.30 13.62 -17.37
N GLU A 10 -10.93 14.85 -17.71
CA GLU A 10 -9.69 15.52 -17.33
C GLU A 10 -9.57 15.74 -15.81
N SER A 11 -10.69 16.05 -15.12
CA SER A 11 -10.73 16.19 -13.65
C SER A 11 -10.61 14.87 -12.89
N LEU A 12 -10.83 13.74 -13.58
CA LEU A 12 -10.74 12.42 -12.97
C LEU A 12 -9.28 12.02 -12.71
N ASN A 13 -8.35 12.46 -13.58
CA ASN A 13 -6.91 12.19 -13.56
C ASN A 13 -6.54 10.90 -12.80
N LEU A 14 -6.95 9.74 -13.34
CA LEU A 14 -6.77 8.43 -12.70
C LEU A 14 -5.30 8.05 -12.51
N MET A 15 -4.39 8.74 -13.20
CA MET A 15 -2.96 8.49 -13.10
C MET A 15 -2.44 8.80 -11.70
N THR A 16 -3.10 9.69 -10.94
CA THR A 16 -2.75 9.99 -9.54
C THR A 16 -2.99 8.81 -8.59
N LEU A 17 -3.85 7.86 -8.96
CA LEU A 17 -4.13 6.66 -8.16
C LEU A 17 -3.12 5.53 -8.41
N ALA A 18 -2.27 5.63 -9.43
CA ALA A 18 -1.37 4.56 -9.81
C ALA A 18 -0.49 4.04 -8.66
N PRO A 19 0.17 4.90 -7.85
CA PRO A 19 1.04 4.44 -6.76
C PRO A 19 0.30 3.56 -5.74
N MET A 20 -0.94 3.92 -5.38
CA MET A 20 -1.73 3.16 -4.41
C MET A 20 -2.32 1.86 -4.98
N LEU A 21 -2.62 1.82 -6.28
CA LEU A 21 -3.21 0.65 -6.92
C LEU A 21 -2.20 -0.48 -7.16
N ILE A 22 -0.95 -0.14 -7.45
CA ILE A 22 0.13 -1.11 -7.67
C ILE A 22 0.27 -2.11 -6.50
N PRO A 23 0.41 -1.68 -5.23
CA PRO A 23 0.50 -2.60 -4.10
C PRO A 23 -0.80 -3.37 -3.85
N ILE A 24 -1.98 -2.80 -4.11
CA ILE A 24 -3.27 -3.53 -4.02
C ILE A 24 -3.30 -4.69 -5.01
N VAL A 25 -2.97 -4.42 -6.28
CA VAL A 25 -2.93 -5.44 -7.32
C VAL A 25 -1.88 -6.49 -6.98
N GLY A 26 -0.71 -6.07 -6.46
CA GLY A 26 0.32 -6.99 -5.99
C GLY A 26 -0.15 -7.90 -4.85
N ALA A 27 -0.85 -7.36 -3.86
CA ALA A 27 -1.42 -8.10 -2.74
C ALA A 27 -2.43 -9.15 -3.21
N LEU A 28 -3.38 -8.74 -4.07
CA LEU A 28 -4.38 -9.63 -4.65
C LEU A 28 -3.74 -10.72 -5.50
N LEU A 29 -2.73 -10.39 -6.31
CA LEU A 29 -2.01 -11.37 -7.11
C LEU A 29 -1.27 -12.39 -6.25
N ILE A 30 -0.65 -11.98 -5.15
CA ILE A 30 -0.01 -12.91 -4.20
C ILE A 30 -1.03 -13.91 -3.66
N LEU A 31 -2.21 -13.46 -3.22
CA LEU A 31 -3.27 -14.33 -2.71
C LEU A 31 -3.80 -15.29 -3.77
N VAL A 32 -4.00 -14.80 -5.00
CA VAL A 32 -4.45 -15.64 -6.13
C VAL A 32 -3.39 -16.68 -6.48
N VAL A 33 -2.13 -16.29 -6.58
CA VAL A 33 -1.01 -17.21 -6.86
C VAL A 33 -0.94 -18.29 -5.80
N ASP A 34 -1.07 -17.92 -4.53
CA ASP A 34 -1.03 -18.87 -3.43
C ASP A 34 -2.19 -19.87 -3.48
N MET A 35 -3.41 -19.39 -3.76
CA MET A 35 -4.59 -20.24 -3.89
C MET A 35 -4.43 -21.32 -4.97
N PHE A 36 -3.75 -21.02 -6.08
CA PHE A 36 -3.55 -21.98 -7.18
C PHE A 36 -2.29 -22.83 -7.05
N LYS A 37 -1.22 -22.31 -6.46
CA LYS A 37 0.10 -22.95 -6.36
C LYS A 37 0.57 -23.02 -4.91
N GLY A 38 -0.28 -23.54 -4.01
CA GLY A 38 0.10 -23.70 -2.61
C GLY A 38 1.44 -24.43 -2.45
N GLY A 39 2.30 -23.93 -1.55
CA GLY A 39 3.60 -24.53 -1.24
C GLY A 39 4.79 -24.00 -2.06
N LEU A 40 4.70 -22.80 -2.63
CA LEU A 40 5.85 -22.12 -3.23
C LEU A 40 6.87 -21.67 -2.18
N ASP A 41 8.13 -21.54 -2.60
CA ASP A 41 9.19 -21.03 -1.74
C ASP A 41 8.90 -19.58 -1.31
N LYS A 42 9.13 -19.28 -0.03
CA LYS A 42 9.02 -17.91 0.54
C LYS A 42 9.74 -16.84 -0.30
N THR A 43 10.83 -17.22 -0.95
CA THR A 43 11.65 -16.34 -1.79
C THR A 43 10.86 -15.79 -2.97
N MET A 44 9.94 -16.58 -3.54
CA MET A 44 9.10 -16.14 -4.64
C MET A 44 8.18 -15.01 -4.22
N TYR A 45 7.52 -15.13 -3.07
CA TYR A 45 6.62 -14.08 -2.55
C TYR A 45 7.39 -12.81 -2.19
N VAL A 46 8.58 -12.93 -1.58
CA VAL A 46 9.45 -11.77 -1.32
C VAL A 46 9.82 -11.05 -2.61
N VAL A 47 10.26 -11.78 -3.63
CA VAL A 47 10.65 -11.20 -4.93
C VAL A 47 9.46 -10.54 -5.60
N LEU A 48 8.27 -11.15 -5.51
CA LEU A 48 7.05 -10.60 -6.07
C LEU A 48 6.64 -9.30 -5.37
N SER A 49 6.65 -9.27 -4.03
CA SER A 49 6.40 -8.04 -3.26
C SER A 49 7.41 -6.95 -3.57
N MET A 50 8.70 -7.29 -3.65
CA MET A 50 9.76 -6.35 -4.02
C MET A 50 9.53 -5.77 -5.42
N LEU A 51 9.13 -6.59 -6.38
CA LEU A 51 8.82 -6.15 -7.74
C LEU A 51 7.67 -5.14 -7.75
N PHE A 52 6.58 -5.39 -7.03
CA PHE A 52 5.48 -4.43 -6.93
C PHE A 52 5.89 -3.14 -6.24
N LEU A 53 6.68 -3.20 -5.17
CA LEU A 53 7.19 -2.00 -4.50
C LEU A 53 8.17 -1.20 -5.38
N LEU A 54 8.94 -1.86 -6.25
CA LEU A 54 9.79 -1.18 -7.23
C LEU A 54 8.97 -0.51 -8.34
N MET A 55 7.89 -1.16 -8.79
CA MET A 55 6.95 -0.55 -9.74
C MET A 55 6.26 0.67 -9.13
N ASP A 56 5.83 0.57 -7.88
CA ASP A 56 5.24 1.67 -7.11
C ASP A 56 6.23 2.83 -6.95
N PHE A 57 7.48 2.53 -6.56
CA PHE A 57 8.55 3.53 -6.53
C PHE A 57 8.78 4.22 -7.89
N GLY A 58 8.67 3.47 -9.00
CA GLY A 58 8.71 4.03 -10.35
C GLY A 58 7.54 4.99 -10.63
N ALA A 59 6.32 4.59 -10.26
CA ALA A 59 5.13 5.45 -10.41
C ALA A 59 5.21 6.73 -9.56
N LEU A 60 5.88 6.67 -8.40
CA LEU A 60 6.16 7.86 -7.59
C LEU A 60 7.16 8.80 -8.27
N LEU A 61 8.17 8.27 -8.96
CA LEU A 61 9.12 9.10 -9.73
C LEU A 61 8.41 9.80 -10.90
N ASP A 62 7.53 9.09 -11.58
CA ASP A 62 6.70 9.69 -12.64
C ASP A 62 5.83 10.80 -12.05
N SER A 63 5.13 10.54 -10.94
CA SER A 63 4.31 11.55 -10.25
C SER A 63 5.12 12.77 -9.80
N ALA A 64 6.36 12.58 -9.34
CA ALA A 64 7.27 13.65 -8.98
C ALA A 64 7.72 14.47 -10.20
N SER A 65 7.93 13.81 -11.35
CA SER A 65 8.29 14.49 -12.60
C SER A 65 7.15 15.39 -13.10
N VAL A 66 5.90 14.91 -13.03
CA VAL A 66 4.73 15.71 -13.40
C VAL A 66 4.55 16.90 -12.44
N PHE A 67 4.70 16.67 -11.13
CA PHE A 67 4.67 17.77 -10.14
C PHE A 67 5.73 18.85 -10.44
N SER A 68 6.93 18.46 -10.87
CA SER A 68 7.99 19.41 -11.22
C SER A 68 7.68 20.24 -12.48
N ALA A 69 6.84 19.72 -13.37
CA ALA A 69 6.48 20.36 -14.64
C ALA A 69 5.24 21.26 -14.51
N ASP A 70 4.18 20.76 -13.87
CA ASP A 70 2.86 21.38 -13.87
C ASP A 70 2.42 21.90 -12.48
N GLY A 71 3.19 21.62 -11.42
CA GLY A 71 2.87 22.01 -10.04
C GLY A 71 1.90 21.05 -9.34
N THR A 72 1.17 21.55 -8.34
CA THR A 72 0.21 20.75 -7.56
C THR A 72 -0.92 20.27 -8.46
N LEU A 73 -1.06 18.95 -8.55
CA LEU A 73 -2.13 18.31 -9.31
C LEU A 73 -3.21 17.78 -8.37
N MET A 74 -4.44 18.13 -8.71
CA MET A 74 -5.65 17.61 -8.07
C MET A 74 -6.25 16.55 -8.99
N GLY A 75 -6.49 15.37 -8.43
CA GLY A 75 -7.07 14.23 -9.13
C GLY A 75 -8.30 13.70 -8.41
N VAL A 76 -9.10 12.90 -9.11
CA VAL A 76 -10.30 12.25 -8.55
C VAL A 76 -11.23 13.27 -7.90
N PHE A 77 -11.68 14.26 -8.68
CA PHE A 77 -12.61 15.28 -8.19
C PHE A 77 -12.11 16.08 -6.98
N ASP A 78 -10.84 16.47 -6.99
CA ASP A 78 -10.23 17.29 -5.92
C ASP A 78 -10.12 16.57 -4.55
N VAL A 79 -10.27 15.24 -4.55
CA VAL A 79 -10.13 14.42 -3.35
C VAL A 79 -8.69 13.94 -3.19
N MET A 80 -7.99 13.71 -4.30
CA MET A 80 -6.59 13.27 -4.31
C MET A 80 -5.68 14.45 -4.63
N LEU A 81 -4.64 14.60 -3.83
CA LEU A 81 -3.73 15.73 -3.90
C LEU A 81 -2.30 15.23 -4.06
N ILE A 82 -1.67 15.60 -5.18
CA ILE A 82 -0.24 15.39 -5.42
C ILE A 82 0.49 16.69 -5.08
N ASP A 83 0.95 16.77 -3.84
CA ASP A 83 1.85 17.82 -3.36
C ASP A 83 3.24 17.26 -3.06
N GLY A 84 4.24 18.13 -2.97
CA GLY A 84 5.60 17.78 -2.61
C GLY A 84 5.68 17.03 -1.28
N LEU A 85 4.86 17.41 -0.28
CA LEU A 85 4.83 16.70 1.01
C LEU A 85 4.23 15.29 0.86
N ALA A 86 3.17 15.15 0.06
CA ALA A 86 2.53 13.86 -0.21
C ALA A 86 3.52 12.90 -0.90
N ILE A 87 4.21 13.39 -1.93
CA ILE A 87 5.22 12.64 -2.68
C ILE A 87 6.38 12.21 -1.76
N ILE A 88 6.96 13.14 -0.99
CA ILE A 88 8.08 12.83 -0.09
C ILE A 88 7.67 11.77 0.94
N SER A 89 6.50 11.91 1.54
CA SER A 89 5.99 10.96 2.53
C SER A 89 5.75 9.58 1.92
N GLN A 90 5.18 9.51 0.71
CA GLN A 90 5.02 8.24 -0.01
C GLN A 90 6.38 7.60 -0.34
N PHE A 91 7.39 8.38 -0.74
CA PHE A 91 8.75 7.86 -0.92
C PHE A 91 9.35 7.29 0.36
N ILE A 92 9.09 7.91 1.52
CA ILE A 92 9.54 7.38 2.82
C ILE A 92 8.85 6.04 3.11
N ILE A 93 7.53 5.94 2.90
CA ILE A 93 6.76 4.71 3.14
C ILE A 93 7.26 3.57 2.24
N VAL A 94 7.34 3.80 0.93
CA VAL A 94 7.77 2.79 -0.04
C VAL A 94 9.25 2.45 0.15
N GLY A 95 10.10 3.46 0.39
CA GLY A 95 11.53 3.28 0.66
C GLY A 95 11.80 2.45 1.91
N ALA A 96 11.11 2.74 3.03
CA ALA A 96 11.20 1.94 4.25
C ALA A 96 10.73 0.50 4.01
N SER A 97 9.66 0.32 3.22
CA SER A 97 9.12 -0.99 2.87
C SER A 97 10.06 -1.82 2.01
N LEU A 98 10.74 -1.19 1.04
CA LEU A 98 11.77 -1.80 0.21
C LEU A 98 12.98 -2.27 1.02
N LEU A 99 13.36 -1.54 2.08
CA LEU A 99 14.41 -1.96 3.01
C LEU A 99 13.94 -3.07 3.96
N PHE A 100 12.66 -3.09 4.31
CA PHE A 100 12.09 -4.05 5.26
C PHE A 100 11.84 -5.44 4.64
N ILE A 101 11.21 -5.53 3.46
CA ILE A 101 10.85 -6.80 2.81
C ILE A 101 12.02 -7.80 2.68
N PRO A 102 13.25 -7.39 2.28
CA PRO A 102 14.38 -8.31 2.19
C PRO A 102 14.77 -8.96 3.52
N LEU A 103 14.52 -8.28 4.65
CA LEU A 103 14.79 -8.84 5.98
C LEU A 103 13.97 -10.10 6.24
N ALA A 104 12.80 -10.24 5.60
CA ALA A 104 11.96 -11.44 5.67
C ALA A 104 12.64 -12.70 5.10
N LEU A 105 13.66 -12.56 4.23
CA LEU A 105 14.45 -13.70 3.74
C LEU A 105 15.35 -14.31 4.81
N THR A 106 15.54 -13.65 5.95
CA THR A 106 16.43 -14.12 7.02
C THR A 106 15.96 -15.49 7.55
N HIS A 107 16.80 -16.51 7.34
CA HIS A 107 16.42 -17.93 7.40
C HIS A 107 16.15 -18.53 8.79
N LYS A 108 16.36 -17.79 9.90
CA LYS A 108 16.57 -18.44 11.20
C LYS A 108 15.67 -18.03 12.37
N ARG A 109 14.73 -17.09 12.24
CA ARG A 109 14.06 -16.56 13.45
C ARG A 109 12.53 -16.46 13.46
N PHE A 110 11.85 -16.47 12.33
CA PHE A 110 10.39 -16.18 12.33
C PHE A 110 9.66 -17.13 11.39
N HIS A 111 8.71 -17.88 11.93
CA HIS A 111 7.89 -18.83 11.18
C HIS A 111 6.79 -18.10 10.39
N GLU A 112 6.41 -16.87 10.78
CA GLU A 112 5.41 -16.08 10.03
C GLU A 112 5.80 -15.75 8.59
N PHE A 113 7.09 -15.57 8.30
CA PHE A 113 7.55 -15.22 6.95
C PHE A 113 7.40 -16.38 5.95
N SER A 114 6.95 -17.55 6.40
CA SER A 114 6.55 -18.63 5.50
C SER A 114 5.13 -18.46 4.94
N TYR A 115 4.29 -17.61 5.55
CA TYR A 115 2.91 -17.43 5.12
C TYR A 115 2.82 -16.37 4.01
N PRO A 116 2.29 -16.72 2.82
CA PRO A 116 2.09 -15.78 1.71
C PRO A 116 1.16 -14.62 2.06
N GLU A 117 0.22 -14.85 2.98
CA GLU A 117 -0.72 -13.84 3.49
C GLU A 117 0.00 -12.69 4.20
N PHE A 118 1.18 -12.95 4.81
CA PHE A 118 2.01 -11.90 5.40
C PHE A 118 2.35 -10.82 4.36
N PHE A 119 2.79 -11.27 3.18
CA PHE A 119 3.22 -10.38 2.11
C PHE A 119 2.05 -9.62 1.48
N ALA A 120 0.89 -10.26 1.35
CA ALA A 120 -0.33 -9.60 0.86
C ALA A 120 -0.83 -8.53 1.85
N LEU A 121 -0.94 -8.87 3.14
CA LEU A 121 -1.35 -7.94 4.18
C LEU A 121 -0.38 -6.75 4.30
N PHE A 122 0.92 -7.01 4.18
CA PHE A 122 1.93 -5.96 4.19
C PHE A 122 1.76 -4.97 3.02
N LEU A 123 1.49 -5.46 1.80
CA LEU A 123 1.21 -4.59 0.66
C LEU A 123 -0.10 -3.82 0.80
N PHE A 124 -1.16 -4.42 1.37
CA PHE A 124 -2.41 -3.70 1.67
C PHE A 124 -2.19 -2.58 2.70
N MET A 125 -1.38 -2.83 3.72
CA MET A 125 -1.00 -1.83 4.71
C MET A 125 -0.30 -0.62 4.06
N ILE A 126 0.64 -0.86 3.14
CA ILE A 126 1.36 0.20 2.41
C ILE A 126 0.40 1.03 1.57
N SER A 127 -0.50 0.38 0.83
CA SER A 127 -1.50 1.10 0.04
C SER A 127 -2.38 2.00 0.92
N GLY A 128 -2.82 1.50 2.08
CA GLY A 128 -3.59 2.30 3.04
C GLY A 128 -2.83 3.54 3.53
N PHE A 129 -1.54 3.40 3.85
CA PHE A 129 -0.70 4.55 4.20
C PHE A 129 -0.47 5.53 3.04
N GLN A 130 -0.37 5.05 1.79
CA GLN A 130 -0.29 5.93 0.64
C GLN A 130 -1.58 6.73 0.44
N PHE A 131 -2.75 6.09 0.56
CA PHE A 131 -4.05 6.79 0.51
C PHE A 131 -4.16 7.85 1.60
N MET A 132 -3.70 7.55 2.82
CA MET A 132 -3.72 8.49 3.94
C MET A 132 -2.95 9.78 3.65
N VAL A 133 -1.81 9.69 2.97
CA VAL A 133 -0.94 10.85 2.74
C VAL A 133 -1.24 11.57 1.42
N ALA A 134 -2.01 10.95 0.53
CA ALA A 134 -2.33 11.48 -0.80
C ALA A 134 -3.62 12.31 -0.86
N THR A 135 -4.16 12.76 0.28
CA THR A 135 -5.48 13.41 0.36
C THR A 135 -5.57 14.40 1.52
N ASP A 136 -6.32 15.48 1.30
CA ASP A 136 -6.71 16.44 2.35
C ASP A 136 -8.11 16.13 2.92
N ASN A 137 -8.79 15.11 2.39
CA ASN A 137 -10.13 14.73 2.84
C ASN A 137 -10.05 13.85 4.09
N LEU A 138 -10.57 14.35 5.21
CA LEU A 138 -10.58 13.65 6.51
C LEU A 138 -11.21 12.24 6.44
N ILE A 139 -12.21 12.03 5.61
CA ILE A 139 -12.84 10.71 5.45
C ILE A 139 -11.87 9.74 4.79
N LEU A 140 -11.15 10.19 3.76
CA LEU A 140 -10.21 9.34 3.03
C LEU A 140 -8.95 9.07 3.86
N ILE A 141 -8.48 10.05 4.64
CA ILE A 141 -7.45 9.85 5.68
C ILE A 141 -7.88 8.76 6.66
N PHE A 142 -9.10 8.84 7.19
CA PHE A 142 -9.64 7.85 8.13
C PHE A 142 -9.72 6.46 7.49
N VAL A 143 -10.26 6.35 6.27
CA VAL A 143 -10.35 5.06 5.56
C VAL A 143 -8.97 4.47 5.25
N GLY A 144 -8.00 5.29 4.87
CA GLY A 144 -6.61 4.86 4.65
C GLY A 144 -5.98 4.30 5.93
N LEU A 145 -6.17 5.01 7.05
CA LEU A 145 -5.72 4.56 8.38
C LEU A 145 -6.38 3.25 8.82
N GLU A 146 -7.70 3.13 8.70
CA GLU A 146 -8.43 1.92 9.06
C GLU A 146 -8.04 0.72 8.17
N THR A 147 -7.79 0.96 6.89
CA THR A 147 -7.31 -0.09 5.98
C THR A 147 -5.93 -0.59 6.41
N ALA A 148 -5.03 0.33 6.75
CA ALA A 148 -3.69 -0.03 7.22
C ALA A 148 -3.72 -0.69 8.61
N SER A 149 -4.59 -0.24 9.51
CA SER A 149 -4.73 -0.78 10.87
C SER A 149 -5.23 -2.22 10.85
N LEU A 150 -6.26 -2.54 10.06
CA LEU A 150 -6.80 -3.89 9.91
C LEU A 150 -5.76 -4.88 9.37
N ALA A 151 -4.94 -4.45 8.41
CA ALA A 151 -3.82 -5.23 7.93
C ALA A 151 -2.74 -5.42 9.02
N LEU A 152 -2.45 -4.39 9.81
CA LEU A 152 -1.47 -4.48 10.89
C LEU A 152 -1.94 -5.39 12.05
N TYR A 153 -3.22 -5.36 12.43
CA TYR A 153 -3.79 -6.20 13.47
C TYR A 153 -3.60 -7.69 13.17
N THR A 154 -3.88 -8.06 11.91
CA THR A 154 -3.71 -9.42 11.43
C THR A 154 -2.24 -9.82 11.40
N LEU A 155 -1.36 -8.94 10.90
CA LEU A 155 0.09 -9.17 10.92
C LEU A 155 0.66 -9.42 12.32
N ILE A 156 0.20 -8.68 13.35
CA ILE A 156 0.63 -8.88 14.74
C ILE A 156 0.18 -10.26 15.26
N ALA A 157 -1.05 -10.67 14.94
CA ALA A 157 -1.62 -11.95 15.36
C ALA A 157 -0.96 -13.18 14.68
N MET A 158 -0.36 -13.00 13.50
CA MET A 158 0.23 -14.10 12.71
C MET A 158 1.34 -14.88 13.43
N HIS A 159 2.02 -14.28 14.41
CA HIS A 159 3.05 -14.97 15.21
C HIS A 159 2.52 -16.15 16.03
N ASN A 160 1.19 -16.31 16.12
CA ASN A 160 0.51 -17.47 16.71
C ASN A 160 1.09 -17.90 18.07
N ARG A 161 1.40 -16.91 18.92
CA ARG A 161 1.82 -17.08 20.32
C ARG A 161 0.83 -16.35 21.21
N ASP A 162 0.66 -16.85 22.44
CA ASP A 162 -0.25 -16.24 23.43
C ASP A 162 -0.01 -14.73 23.60
N LYS A 163 1.27 -14.32 23.65
CA LYS A 163 1.67 -12.91 23.76
C LYS A 163 1.31 -12.07 22.54
N SER A 164 1.31 -12.66 21.35
CA SER A 164 0.99 -11.97 20.09
C SER A 164 -0.51 -11.78 19.92
N PHE A 165 -1.32 -12.74 20.36
CA PHE A 165 -2.78 -12.56 20.45
C PHE A 165 -3.16 -11.48 21.46
N GLU A 166 -2.55 -11.48 22.65
CA GLU A 166 -2.77 -10.43 23.65
C GLU A 166 -2.35 -9.06 23.12
N ALA A 167 -1.22 -8.96 22.40
CA ALA A 167 -0.77 -7.72 21.78
C ALA A 167 -1.71 -7.24 20.66
N ALA A 168 -2.19 -8.13 19.79
CA ALA A 168 -3.13 -7.78 18.72
C ALA A 168 -4.45 -7.25 19.28
N VAL A 169 -5.00 -7.91 20.32
CA VAL A 169 -6.24 -7.45 20.97
C VAL A 169 -6.03 -6.09 21.63
N LYS A 170 -4.93 -5.88 22.37
CA LYS A 170 -4.61 -4.58 22.99
C LYS A 170 -4.41 -3.44 22.00
N TYR A 171 -3.97 -3.76 20.78
CA TYR A 171 -3.75 -2.76 19.73
C TYR A 171 -5.03 -2.49 18.93
N PHE A 172 -6.00 -3.41 18.96
CA PHE A 172 -7.34 -3.25 18.40
C PHE A 172 -8.30 -2.49 19.34
N THR A 173 -8.22 -2.75 20.65
CA THR A 173 -9.07 -2.13 21.70
C THR A 173 -8.50 -0.83 22.23
#